data_AF-A0A5E4CXL1-F1
#
_entry.id   AF-A0A5E4CXL1-F1
#
_cell.length_a   1.000
_cell.length_b   1.000
_cell.length_c   1.000
_cell.angle_alpha   90.00
_cell.angle_beta   90.00
_cell.angle_gamma   90.00
#
_symmetry.space_group_name_H-M   'P 1'
#
loop_
_entity.id
_entity.type
_entity.pdbx_description
1 polymer ?
#
loop_
_entity_poly.entity_id
_entity_poly.type
_entity_poly.pdbx_seq_one_letter_code
_entity_poly.pdbx_strand_id
1 'polypeptide(L)'
;MQCQLSRLKYPHFAKKWINIRKSYGNFYKVPRSQTKLAIMLEKLGMDYDERPHSGLDDSKNKARIAVRMLQDGCELRINEKMHSGQLM
;
A
#
# COMPACT_ATOMS: atom_id res chain seq x y z
N MET A 1 15.07 -6.87 -5.32
CA MET A 1 16.41 -7.41 -5.01
C MET A 1 16.46 -8.59 -4.03
N GLN A 2 15.37 -9.30 -3.68
CA GLN A 2 15.49 -10.60 -2.97
C GLN A 2 15.64 -11.79 -3.93
N CYS A 3 14.82 -11.84 -5.00
CA CYS A 3 14.84 -12.93 -5.97
C CYS A 3 16.20 -13.12 -6.65
N GLN A 4 16.89 -12.03 -6.99
CA GLN A 4 18.23 -12.07 -7.59
C GLN A 4 19.26 -12.73 -6.67
N LEU A 5 19.26 -12.37 -5.38
CA LEU A 5 20.15 -12.98 -4.37
C LEU A 5 19.89 -14.48 -4.24
N SER A 6 18.62 -14.86 -4.22
CA SER A 6 18.20 -16.26 -4.17
C SER A 6 18.28 -17.00 -5.52
N ARG A 7 18.76 -16.34 -6.59
CA ARG A 7 18.82 -16.86 -7.97
C ARG A 7 17.47 -17.38 -8.50
N LEU A 8 16.38 -16.75 -8.05
CA LEU A 8 15.02 -17.03 -8.48
C LEU A 8 14.58 -16.05 -9.57
N LYS A 9 13.79 -16.55 -10.54
CA LYS A 9 13.06 -15.68 -11.47
C LYS A 9 12.04 -14.86 -10.69
N TYR A 10 11.86 -13.59 -11.07
CA TYR A 10 10.85 -12.76 -10.44
C TYR A 10 9.45 -13.34 -10.70
N PRO A 11 8.63 -13.59 -9.66
CA PRO A 11 7.36 -14.27 -9.81
C PRO A 11 6.36 -13.46 -10.64
N HIS A 12 5.67 -14.11 -11.58
CA HIS A 12 4.73 -13.43 -12.48
C HIS A 12 3.56 -12.79 -11.72
N PHE A 13 3.05 -13.46 -10.69
CA PHE A 13 1.91 -12.98 -9.89
C PHE A 13 2.21 -11.68 -9.13
N ALA A 14 3.48 -11.42 -8.78
CA ALA A 14 3.86 -10.22 -8.02
C ALA A 14 4.23 -9.02 -8.90
N LYS A 15 4.15 -9.14 -10.24
CA LYS A 15 4.55 -8.07 -11.17
C LYS A 15 3.61 -6.86 -11.16
N LYS A 16 2.44 -6.98 -10.54
CA LYS A 16 1.39 -5.96 -10.51
C LYS A 16 0.81 -5.92 -9.11
N TRP A 17 0.60 -4.71 -8.56
CA TRP A 17 0.04 -4.56 -7.23
C TRP A 17 -0.75 -3.26 -7.10
N ILE A 18 -1.45 -3.13 -5.98
CA ILE A 18 -2.11 -1.91 -5.55
C ILE A 18 -1.18 -1.19 -4.59
N ASN A 19 -0.63 -0.05 -4.99
CA ASN A 19 -0.02 0.87 -4.06
C ASN A 19 -1.12 1.69 -3.38
N ILE A 20 -1.45 1.29 -2.16
CA ILE A 20 -2.51 1.92 -1.36
C ILE A 20 -2.24 3.41 -1.11
N ARG A 21 -0.98 3.85 -1.02
CA ARG A 21 -0.64 5.27 -0.84
C ARG A 21 -1.05 6.09 -2.06
N LYS A 22 -0.84 5.54 -3.26
CA LYS A 22 -1.23 6.16 -4.53
C LYS A 22 -2.75 6.19 -4.64
N SER A 23 -3.43 5.09 -4.31
CA SER A 23 -4.90 5.06 -4.27
C SER A 23 -5.48 6.07 -3.28
N TYR A 24 -4.93 6.14 -2.06
CA TYR A 24 -5.36 7.06 -1.01
C TYR A 24 -5.21 8.52 -1.45
N GLY A 25 -4.02 8.90 -1.93
CA GLY A 25 -3.76 10.26 -2.40
C GLY A 25 -4.69 10.67 -3.55
N ASN A 26 -4.94 9.75 -4.49
CA ASN A 26 -5.82 10.01 -5.63
C ASN A 26 -7.30 10.11 -5.24
N PHE A 27 -7.75 9.31 -4.27
CA PHE A 27 -9.13 9.25 -3.83
C PHE A 27 -9.49 10.45 -2.94
N TYR A 28 -8.73 10.65 -1.86
CA TYR A 28 -8.95 11.75 -0.91
C TYR A 28 -8.30 13.09 -1.33
N LYS A 29 -7.68 13.15 -2.51
CA LYS A 29 -7.07 14.36 -3.10
C LYS A 29 -5.99 15.01 -2.21
N VAL A 30 -5.12 14.18 -1.62
CA VAL A 30 -4.03 14.65 -0.75
C VAL A 30 -2.65 14.47 -1.40
N PRO A 31 -1.67 15.33 -1.10
CA PRO A 31 -0.31 15.19 -1.63
C PRO A 31 0.40 13.95 -1.07
N ARG A 32 1.42 13.45 -1.78
CA ARG A 32 2.18 12.25 -1.38
C ARG A 32 2.76 12.33 0.03
N SER A 33 3.10 13.52 0.52
CA SER A 33 3.59 13.76 1.89
C SER A 33 2.58 13.32 2.97
N GLN A 34 1.28 13.36 2.68
CA GLN A 34 0.19 12.96 3.58
C GLN A 34 -0.23 11.49 3.45
N THR A 35 0.51 10.68 2.70
CA THR A 35 0.19 9.25 2.48
C THR A 35 1.06 8.32 3.33
N LYS A 36 1.69 8.82 4.40
CA LYS A 36 2.39 7.97 5.37
C LYS A 36 1.35 7.17 6.17
N LEU A 37 1.67 5.94 6.56
CA LEU A 37 0.70 5.04 7.21
C LEU A 37 0.02 5.67 8.43
N ALA A 38 0.81 6.24 9.35
CA ALA A 38 0.29 6.94 10.53
C ALA A 38 -0.65 8.11 10.18
N ILE A 39 -0.28 8.93 9.18
CA ILE A 39 -1.09 10.07 8.74
C ILE A 39 -2.40 9.60 8.11
N MET A 40 -2.36 8.53 7.30
CA MET A 40 -3.58 7.98 6.69
C MET A 40 -4.54 7.43 7.75
N LEU A 41 -4.02 6.77 8.79
CA LEU A 41 -4.84 6.31 9.91
C LEU A 41 -5.46 7.49 10.67
N GLU A 42 -4.64 8.47 11.06
CA GLU A 42 -5.06 9.68 11.76
C GLU A 42 -6.18 10.41 10.99
N LYS A 43 -6.00 10.63 9.68
CA LYS A 43 -6.97 11.32 8.82
C LYS A 43 -8.28 10.55 8.63
N LEU A 44 -8.25 9.23 8.78
CA LEU A 44 -9.46 8.40 8.76
C LEU A 44 -10.08 8.21 10.15
N GLY A 45 -9.54 8.85 11.19
CA GLY A 45 -10.01 8.73 12.56
C GLY A 45 -9.73 7.34 13.16
N MET A 46 -8.64 6.70 12.74
CA MET A 46 -8.20 5.39 13.24
C MET A 46 -6.91 5.54 14.03
N ASP A 47 -6.81 4.84 15.15
CA ASP A 47 -5.56 4.69 15.88
C ASP A 47 -4.67 3.63 15.24
N TYR A 48 -3.37 3.82 15.41
CA TYR A 48 -2.37 2.82 15.07
C TYR A 48 -2.48 1.68 16.08
N ASP A 49 -3.03 0.55 15.65
CA ASP A 49 -3.03 -0.65 16.48
C ASP A 49 -1.60 -1.19 16.52
N GLU A 50 -1.04 -1.28 17.74
CA GLU A 50 0.14 -2.06 18.08
C GLU A 50 1.52 -1.47 17.69
N ARG A 51 2.58 -2.25 17.90
CA ARG A 51 3.99 -1.81 17.94
C ARG A 51 4.44 -1.30 16.56
N PRO A 52 4.88 -0.02 16.46
CA PRO A 52 5.43 0.50 15.22
C PRO A 52 6.57 -0.39 14.68
N HIS A 53 6.64 -0.53 13.35
CA HIS A 53 7.69 -1.28 12.63
C HIS A 53 7.60 -2.82 12.70
N SER A 54 6.50 -3.39 13.20
CA SER A 54 6.16 -4.79 13.00
C SER A 54 5.52 -4.99 11.62
N GLY A 55 6.11 -5.83 10.78
CA GLY A 55 5.60 -6.06 9.41
C GLY A 55 4.18 -6.64 9.37
N LEU A 56 3.80 -7.41 10.39
CA LEU A 56 2.44 -7.93 10.55
C LEU A 56 1.45 -6.81 10.87
N ASP A 57 1.79 -5.95 11.82
CA ASP A 57 0.87 -4.92 12.31
C ASP A 57 0.73 -3.78 11.29
N ASP A 58 1.82 -3.45 10.58
CA ASP A 58 1.77 -2.59 9.39
C ASP A 58 0.83 -3.15 8.30
N SER A 59 0.78 -4.47 8.14
CA SER A 59 -0.09 -5.13 7.17
C SER A 59 -1.55 -5.08 7.62
N LYS A 60 -1.84 -5.33 8.91
CA LYS A 60 -3.20 -5.16 9.49
C LYS A 60 -3.69 -3.73 9.33
N ASN A 61 -2.85 -2.74 9.67
CA ASN A 61 -3.20 -1.32 9.56
C ASN A 61 -3.47 -0.90 8.10
N LYS A 62 -2.68 -1.39 7.13
CA LYS A 62 -2.98 -1.19 5.69
C LYS A 62 -4.29 -1.84 5.27
N ALA A 63 -4.61 -3.02 5.79
CA ALA A 63 -5.87 -3.69 5.52
C ALA A 63 -7.07 -2.89 6.08
N ARG A 64 -6.97 -2.33 7.30
CA ARG A 64 -7.98 -1.43 7.88
C ARG A 64 -8.24 -0.20 7.00
N ILE A 65 -7.18 0.44 6.51
CA ILE A 65 -7.30 1.54 5.55
C ILE A 65 -7.98 1.07 4.27
N ALA A 66 -7.60 -0.09 3.72
CA ALA A 66 -8.21 -0.60 2.50
C ALA A 66 -9.72 -0.84 2.68
N VAL A 67 -10.13 -1.45 3.79
CA VAL A 67 -11.54 -1.64 4.15
C VAL A 67 -12.26 -0.30 4.23
N ARG A 68 -11.69 0.68 4.93
CA ARG A 68 -12.30 2.01 5.04
C ARG A 68 -12.45 2.70 3.68
N MET A 69 -11.42 2.63 2.83
CA MET A 69 -11.48 3.19 1.48
C MET A 69 -12.58 2.55 0.63
N LEU A 70 -12.76 1.22 0.72
CA LEU A 70 -13.84 0.52 0.04
C LEU A 70 -15.22 0.98 0.55
N GLN A 71 -15.37 1.15 1.87
CA GLN A 71 -16.60 1.67 2.49
C GLN A 71 -16.93 3.10 2.06
N ASP A 72 -15.91 3.94 1.89
CA ASP A 72 -16.06 5.30 1.38
C ASP A 72 -16.35 5.35 -0.14
N GLY A 73 -16.39 4.20 -0.83
CA GLY A 73 -16.71 4.08 -2.25
C GLY A 73 -15.50 4.09 -3.19
N CYS A 74 -14.27 3.97 -2.67
CA CYS A 74 -13.08 3.86 -3.50
C CYS A 74 -12.96 2.46 -4.11
N GLU A 75 -12.87 2.38 -5.44
CA GLU A 75 -12.53 1.11 -6.10
C GLU A 75 -11.01 0.92 -6.17
N LEU A 76 -10.48 0.04 -5.31
CA LEU A 76 -9.06 -0.27 -5.28
C LEU A 76 -8.66 -1.14 -6.48
N ARG A 77 -7.85 -0.58 -7.39
CA ARG A 77 -7.34 -1.24 -8.59
C ARG A 77 -5.82 -1.29 -8.63
N ILE A 78 -5.28 -2.25 -9.38
CA ILE A 78 -3.84 -2.33 -9.69
C ILE A 78 -3.41 -1.00 -10.33
N ASN A 79 -2.40 -0.36 -9.75
CA ASN A 79 -1.98 0.99 -10.14
C ASN A 79 -0.45 1.16 -10.24
N GLU A 80 0.29 0.08 -9.98
CA GLU A 80 1.74 -0.02 -10.16
C GLU A 80 2.10 -1.40 -10.71
N LYS A 81 3.16 -1.44 -11.50
CA LYS A 81 3.72 -2.68 -12.04
C LYS A 81 5.23 -2.62 -12.14
N MET A 82 5.86 -3.79 -12.18
CA MET A 82 7.25 -3.94 -12.53
C MET A 82 7.37 -4.49 -13.95
N HIS A 83 8.12 -3.79 -14.81
CA HIS A 83 8.40 -4.23 -16.17
C HIS A 83 9.87 -3.94 -16.50
N SER A 84 10.57 -4.95 -17.02
CA SER A 84 12.01 -4.86 -17.33
C SER A 84 12.89 -4.34 -16.17
N GLY A 85 12.51 -4.65 -14.92
CA GLY A 85 13.23 -4.21 -13.73
C GLY A 85 12.97 -2.77 -13.30
N GLN A 86 12.13 -2.03 -14.04
CA GLN A 86 11.72 -0.66 -13.71
C GLN A 86 10.31 -0.62 -13.12
N LEU A 87 10.09 0.31 -12.20
CA LEU A 87 8.78 0.64 -11.63
C LEU A 87 8.00 1.53 -12.62
N MET A 88 6.76 1.16 -12.93
CA MET A 88 5.84 1.92 -13.76
C MET A 88 4.52 2.19 -13.05
#